data_AF-A0A8D0DPY1-F1
#
_entry.id   AF-A0A8D0DPY1-F1
#
_cell.length_a   1.000
_cell.length_b   1.000
_cell.length_c   1.000
_cell.angle_alpha   90.00
_cell.angle_beta   90.00
_cell.angle_gamma   90.00
#
_symmetry.space_group_name_H-M   'P 1'
#
loop_
_entity.id
_entity.type
_entity.pdbx_description
1 polymer ?
#
loop_
_entity_poly.entity_id
_entity_poly.type
_entity_poly.pdbx_seq_one_letter_code
_entity_poly.pdbx_strand_id
1 'polypeptide(L)'
;MPLKDSSRARFDDLPTRRLDFLHTAACLPWDARKQLLLFLQSQWLCWKSVQTHLGVQPRKNPRQPNAASSGAMGGFPALSHHLLGGAVRDFVREQKYKTEAEKFGWSFVFEDFVSEELKKKVTQRLETAPWWLPIEKAFWRQPSGPGSGIGGRMGYPVLHVSWNDAHAFCAWKGKRLPTEEEWEFAARGGLQNRLYPWGNKFLANRSNLWQGSFPLADTAEDGFHGISPVAAFPPQNNYGLYDMLGNTWEWTASEYRPSRLEAVQPTQKMRVLRGASWIDTVDGSANHKAQVTTRMGNTPDSASDNLSFRCAADRDPQLTAKTSSKKTEL
;
A
#
# COMPACT_ATOMS: atom_id res chain seq x y z
N MET A 1 -43.31 10.54 -54.25
CA MET A 1 -42.47 11.74 -54.11
C MET A 1 -43.14 12.70 -53.14
N PRO A 2 -42.44 13.47 -52.28
CA PRO A 2 -41.05 13.34 -51.80
C PRO A 2 -40.90 13.47 -50.26
N LEU A 3 -39.65 13.30 -49.81
CA LEU A 3 -39.09 13.50 -48.47
C LEU A 3 -39.21 14.94 -47.94
N LYS A 4 -39.17 15.13 -46.61
CA LYS A 4 -38.36 16.19 -45.97
C LYS A 4 -38.05 15.94 -44.49
N ASP A 5 -36.88 16.45 -44.15
CA ASP A 5 -35.98 16.23 -43.03
C ASP A 5 -36.22 17.23 -41.86
N SER A 6 -35.56 16.95 -40.72
CA SER A 6 -34.89 17.91 -39.83
C SER A 6 -35.27 17.98 -38.34
N SER A 7 -34.19 17.80 -37.59
CA SER A 7 -33.83 18.06 -36.19
C SER A 7 -34.35 19.35 -35.51
N ARG A 8 -34.67 19.25 -34.21
CA ARG A 8 -34.07 19.99 -33.07
C ARG A 8 -34.95 19.84 -31.82
N ALA A 9 -34.53 19.03 -30.85
CA ALA A 9 -35.03 19.13 -29.47
C ALA A 9 -34.00 19.89 -28.64
N ARG A 10 -34.46 20.97 -27.99
CA ARG A 10 -33.70 21.90 -27.17
C ARG A 10 -33.32 21.23 -25.85
N PHE A 11 -32.04 21.38 -25.48
CA PHE A 11 -31.59 21.34 -24.09
C PHE A 11 -32.21 22.55 -23.38
N ASP A 12 -33.01 22.31 -22.34
CA ASP A 12 -33.21 23.18 -21.18
C ASP A 12 -34.25 22.51 -20.27
N ASP A 13 -33.79 21.84 -19.21
CA ASP A 13 -34.48 21.73 -17.91
C ASP A 13 -33.69 20.80 -16.96
N LEU A 14 -32.75 21.38 -16.21
CA LEU A 14 -32.23 20.82 -14.95
C LEU A 14 -32.17 21.96 -13.92
N PRO A 15 -32.84 21.85 -12.75
CA PRO A 15 -32.82 22.91 -11.76
C PRO A 15 -31.45 22.99 -11.07
N THR A 16 -30.93 24.20 -11.07
CA THR A 16 -29.79 24.71 -10.31
C THR A 16 -29.94 24.44 -8.80
N ARG A 17 -29.13 23.52 -8.27
CA ARG A 17 -28.73 23.49 -6.85
C ARG A 17 -27.22 23.32 -6.73
N ARG A 18 -26.49 24.34 -7.21
CA ARG A 18 -25.12 24.66 -6.78
C ARG A 18 -25.25 25.84 -5.82
N LEU A 19 -25.23 25.58 -4.52
CA LEU A 19 -24.92 26.48 -3.39
C LEU A 19 -25.66 25.96 -2.16
N ASP A 20 -25.13 24.90 -1.55
CA ASP A 20 -25.41 24.54 -0.13
C ASP A 20 -24.35 23.53 0.40
N PHE A 21 -23.11 23.61 -0.11
CA PHE A 21 -22.01 22.70 0.25
C PHE A 21 -21.02 23.27 1.27
N LEU A 22 -21.37 24.36 1.96
CA LEU A 22 -20.45 25.07 2.88
C LEU A 22 -20.93 25.18 4.33
N HIS A 23 -21.97 24.44 4.77
CA HIS A 23 -22.46 24.57 6.16
C HIS A 23 -22.39 23.33 7.07
N THR A 24 -21.81 22.20 6.66
CA THR A 24 -21.66 21.02 7.55
C THR A 24 -20.31 20.34 7.51
N ALA A 25 -19.28 21.00 7.00
CA ALA A 25 -17.89 20.64 7.24
C ALA A 25 -17.32 21.59 8.31
N ALA A 26 -17.75 21.45 9.57
CA ALA A 26 -17.27 22.29 10.68
C ALA A 26 -16.65 21.51 11.85
N CYS A 27 -16.73 20.17 11.86
CA CYS A 27 -16.31 19.38 13.02
C CYS A 27 -15.00 18.58 12.85
N LEU A 28 -14.33 18.63 11.69
CA LEU A 28 -12.98 18.06 11.54
C LEU A 28 -11.92 19.15 11.41
N PRO A 29 -10.75 19.00 12.06
CA PRO A 29 -9.59 19.85 11.85
C PRO A 29 -9.26 19.93 10.35
N TRP A 30 -8.81 21.10 9.89
CA TRP A 30 -8.45 21.37 8.50
C TRP A 30 -7.50 20.33 7.88
N ASP A 31 -6.62 19.75 8.70
CA ASP A 31 -5.64 18.74 8.27
C ASP A 31 -6.28 17.39 7.89
N ALA A 32 -7.35 16.96 8.58
CA ALA A 32 -8.06 15.72 8.26
C ALA A 32 -8.77 15.78 6.89
N ARG A 33 -9.26 16.96 6.48
CA ARG A 33 -9.90 17.16 5.17
C ARG A 33 -8.90 17.07 4.02
N LYS A 34 -7.69 17.60 4.22
CA LYS A 34 -6.61 17.48 3.24
C LYS A 34 -6.21 16.02 3.06
N GLN A 35 -6.06 15.28 4.15
CA GLN A 35 -5.65 13.88 4.12
C GLN A 35 -6.69 12.99 3.41
N LEU A 36 -7.98 13.23 3.65
CA LEU A 36 -9.09 12.59 2.94
C LEU A 36 -9.01 12.83 1.42
N LEU A 37 -8.83 14.09 1.00
CA LEU A 37 -8.69 14.50 -0.40
C LEU A 37 -7.46 13.89 -1.10
N LEU A 38 -6.40 13.56 -0.34
CA LEU A 38 -5.13 13.07 -0.87
C LEU A 38 -5.08 11.54 -0.96
N PHE A 39 -5.61 10.84 0.05
CA PHE A 39 -5.85 9.41 -0.04
C PHE A 39 -6.74 9.12 -1.26
N LEU A 40 -7.78 9.93 -1.48
CA LEU A 40 -8.64 9.89 -2.67
C LEU A 40 -7.88 10.01 -4.00
N GLN A 41 -6.86 10.88 -4.07
CA GLN A 41 -6.05 11.07 -5.27
C GLN A 41 -5.15 9.84 -5.56
N SER A 42 -4.57 9.21 -4.53
CA SER A 42 -3.79 7.98 -4.70
C SER A 42 -4.65 6.83 -5.26
N GLN A 43 -5.89 6.69 -4.76
CA GLN A 43 -6.84 5.69 -5.23
C GLN A 43 -7.42 6.05 -6.62
N TRP A 44 -7.58 7.34 -6.94
CA TRP A 44 -8.03 7.79 -8.27
C TRP A 44 -7.01 7.50 -9.38
N LEU A 45 -5.71 7.67 -9.09
CA LEU A 45 -4.64 7.27 -10.01
C LEU A 45 -4.66 5.75 -10.26
N CYS A 46 -4.94 4.95 -9.22
CA CYS A 46 -5.18 3.52 -9.34
C CYS A 46 -6.36 3.21 -10.30
N TRP A 47 -7.51 3.87 -10.11
CA TRP A 47 -8.69 3.66 -10.97
C TRP A 47 -8.46 4.02 -12.45
N LYS A 48 -7.74 5.12 -12.74
CA LYS A 48 -7.41 5.52 -14.11
C LYS A 48 -6.46 4.55 -14.82
N SER A 49 -5.54 3.94 -14.08
CA SER A 49 -4.64 2.91 -14.63
C SER A 49 -5.40 1.63 -15.00
N VAL A 50 -6.46 1.27 -14.26
CA VAL A 50 -7.33 0.11 -14.56
C VAL A 50 -8.16 0.36 -15.83
N GLN A 51 -8.72 1.56 -16.02
CA GLN A 51 -9.49 1.89 -17.23
C GLN A 51 -8.65 1.91 -18.51
N THR A 52 -7.37 2.27 -18.42
CA THR A 52 -6.48 2.30 -19.60
C THR A 52 -6.04 0.90 -20.07
N HIS A 53 -6.34 -0.16 -19.31
CA HIS A 53 -6.02 -1.55 -19.66
C HIS A 53 -7.14 -2.33 -20.37
N LEU A 54 -8.30 -1.72 -20.62
CA LEU A 54 -9.38 -2.34 -21.40
C LEU A 54 -9.34 -2.06 -22.91
N GLY A 55 -8.26 -1.48 -23.46
CA GLY A 55 -8.25 -1.15 -24.89
C GLY A 55 -6.93 -0.77 -25.55
N VAL A 56 -5.76 -1.04 -24.97
CA VAL A 56 -4.48 -0.73 -25.61
C VAL A 56 -3.48 -1.87 -25.39
N GLN A 57 -3.16 -2.60 -26.47
CA GLN A 57 -1.99 -3.47 -26.53
C GLN A 57 -0.74 -2.63 -26.18
N PRO A 58 0.12 -3.04 -25.24
CA PRO A 58 1.30 -2.26 -24.90
C PRO A 58 2.23 -2.19 -26.11
N ARG A 59 2.30 -0.99 -26.74
CA ARG A 59 3.35 -0.69 -27.71
C ARG A 59 4.69 -0.78 -26.96
N LYS A 60 5.59 -1.62 -27.47
CA LYS A 60 7.00 -1.62 -27.09
C LYS A 60 7.51 -0.19 -27.17
N ASN A 61 7.91 0.39 -26.05
CA ASN A 61 8.55 1.69 -26.02
C ASN A 61 9.94 1.55 -26.66
N PRO A 62 10.24 2.16 -27.82
CA PRO A 62 11.53 2.03 -28.48
C PRO A 62 12.47 3.08 -27.90
N ARG A 63 12.97 2.82 -26.69
CA ARG A 63 14.11 3.50 -26.07
C ARG A 63 14.48 2.71 -24.81
N GLN A 64 15.10 1.55 -25.04
CA GLN A 64 16.01 1.00 -24.05
C GLN A 64 17.15 2.00 -23.87
N PRO A 65 17.49 2.43 -22.64
CA PRO A 65 18.84 2.87 -22.37
C PRO A 65 19.72 1.63 -22.56
N ASN A 66 20.54 1.65 -23.60
CA ASN A 66 21.69 0.76 -23.70
C ASN A 66 22.54 0.92 -22.45
N ALA A 67 23.08 -0.21 -22.00
CA ALA A 67 23.93 -0.37 -20.82
C ALA A 67 23.23 -0.07 -19.49
N ALA A 68 22.83 -1.16 -18.81
CA ALA A 68 22.91 -1.19 -17.36
C ALA A 68 24.30 -0.69 -16.99
N SER A 69 24.38 0.48 -16.37
CA SER A 69 25.57 0.89 -15.65
C SER A 69 25.77 -0.18 -14.59
N SER A 70 26.76 -1.04 -14.82
CA SER A 70 27.31 -1.96 -13.82
C SER A 70 28.02 -1.12 -12.76
N GLY A 71 27.25 -0.36 -11.99
CA GLY A 71 27.69 0.14 -10.70
C GLY A 71 27.78 -1.08 -9.79
N ALA A 72 28.99 -1.41 -9.35
CA ALA A 72 29.21 -2.39 -8.30
C ALA A 72 28.45 -1.91 -7.04
N MET A 73 27.22 -2.41 -6.85
CA MET A 73 26.47 -2.19 -5.62
C MET A 73 27.21 -2.92 -4.50
N GLY A 74 27.79 -2.14 -3.58
CA GLY A 74 28.36 -2.65 -2.34
C GLY A 74 27.35 -3.56 -1.61
N GLY A 75 27.86 -4.52 -0.83
CA GLY A 75 27.07 -5.62 -0.28
C GLY A 75 25.71 -5.20 0.29
N PHE A 76 24.66 -5.88 -0.18
CA PHE A 76 23.27 -5.52 0.11
C PHE A 76 22.89 -5.63 1.61
N PRO A 77 22.02 -4.74 2.10
CA PRO A 77 21.51 -4.74 3.46
C PRO A 77 20.67 -5.99 3.77
N ALA A 78 20.66 -6.38 5.04
CA ALA A 78 19.79 -7.46 5.51
C ALA A 78 18.38 -6.91 5.75
N LEU A 79 17.41 -7.40 4.98
CA LEU A 79 15.99 -7.13 5.21
C LEU A 79 15.46 -8.02 6.32
N SER A 80 14.70 -7.43 7.23
CA SER A 80 14.02 -8.17 8.30
C SER A 80 12.70 -8.74 7.77
N HIS A 81 12.18 -9.75 8.47
CA HIS A 81 10.82 -10.23 8.28
C HIS A 81 9.81 -9.08 8.51
N HIS A 82 8.62 -9.23 7.93
CA HIS A 82 7.49 -8.31 8.05
C HIS A 82 7.20 -7.98 9.53
N LEU A 83 6.86 -6.73 9.84
CA LEU A 83 6.78 -6.32 11.25
C LEU A 83 5.51 -6.84 11.93
N LEU A 84 5.70 -7.58 13.02
CA LEU A 84 4.63 -8.15 13.82
C LEU A 84 4.02 -7.13 14.79
N GLY A 85 2.71 -7.20 15.01
CA GLY A 85 2.01 -6.38 16.02
C GLY A 85 2.63 -6.49 17.43
N GLY A 86 3.23 -7.63 17.77
CA GLY A 86 3.96 -7.80 19.03
C GLY A 86 5.19 -6.90 19.18
N ALA A 87 5.94 -6.68 18.10
CA ALA A 87 7.12 -5.84 18.15
C ALA A 87 6.77 -4.36 18.33
N VAL A 88 5.68 -3.88 17.71
CA VAL A 88 5.19 -2.50 17.90
C VAL A 88 4.66 -2.29 19.31
N ARG A 89 4.00 -3.29 19.91
CA ARG A 89 3.59 -3.21 21.31
C ARG A 89 4.77 -2.93 22.25
N ASP A 90 5.92 -3.55 21.99
CA ASP A 90 7.12 -3.34 22.81
C ASP A 90 7.71 -1.93 22.58
N PHE A 91 7.79 -1.48 21.33
CA PHE A 91 8.19 -0.11 20.98
C PHE A 91 7.32 0.93 21.68
N VAL A 92 6.00 0.81 21.57
CA VAL A 92 5.05 1.74 22.18
C VAL A 92 5.17 1.74 23.70
N ARG A 93 5.35 0.56 24.32
CA ARG A 93 5.52 0.45 25.78
C ARG A 93 6.79 1.15 26.27
N GLU A 94 7.89 0.95 25.57
CA GLU A 94 9.20 1.49 25.98
C GLU A 94 9.32 2.99 25.69
N GLN A 95 8.96 3.40 24.48
CA GLN A 95 9.11 4.78 24.01
C GLN A 95 7.93 5.68 24.36
N LYS A 96 6.85 5.12 24.93
CA LYS A 96 5.55 5.80 25.13
C LYS A 96 5.06 6.46 23.84
N TYR A 97 5.34 5.81 22.70
CA TYR A 97 5.09 6.36 21.38
C TYR A 97 3.59 6.37 21.08
N LYS A 98 3.11 7.45 20.45
CA LYS A 98 1.75 7.54 19.89
C LYS A 98 1.84 7.64 18.38
N THR A 99 1.15 6.74 17.68
CA THR A 99 1.12 6.75 16.21
C THR A 99 0.41 7.99 15.68
N GLU A 100 0.61 8.31 14.41
CA GLU A 100 -0.12 9.41 13.80
C GLU A 100 -1.63 9.17 13.76
N ALA A 101 -2.08 7.93 13.53
CA ALA A 101 -3.50 7.56 13.69
C ALA A 101 -4.04 7.87 15.10
N GLU A 102 -3.25 7.62 16.16
CA GLU A 102 -3.64 7.97 17.53
C GLU A 102 -3.68 9.49 17.75
N LYS A 103 -2.78 10.25 17.11
CA LYS A 103 -2.74 11.73 17.21
C LYS A 103 -3.86 12.40 16.44
N PHE A 104 -4.18 11.90 15.25
CA PHE A 104 -5.31 12.38 14.44
C PHE A 104 -6.65 11.93 15.02
N GLY A 105 -6.66 10.80 15.73
CA GLY A 105 -7.85 10.24 16.37
C GLY A 105 -8.70 9.39 15.43
N TRP A 106 -8.21 9.04 14.24
CA TRP A 106 -8.91 8.21 13.25
C TRP A 106 -7.92 7.57 12.27
N SER A 107 -8.37 6.55 11.55
CA SER A 107 -7.65 5.93 10.42
C SER A 107 -8.66 5.28 9.47
N PHE A 108 -8.20 4.87 8.27
CA PHE A 108 -9.06 4.18 7.30
C PHE A 108 -9.18 2.69 7.63
N VAL A 109 -10.42 2.19 7.57
CA VAL A 109 -10.78 0.78 7.76
C VAL A 109 -11.65 0.35 6.59
N PHE A 110 -11.43 -0.85 6.07
CA PHE A 110 -12.24 -1.46 5.04
C PHE A 110 -13.65 -1.76 5.56
N GLU A 111 -14.67 -1.46 4.77
CA GLU A 111 -16.05 -1.41 5.26
C GLU A 111 -16.56 -2.73 5.86
N ASP A 112 -16.13 -3.88 5.34
CA ASP A 112 -16.55 -5.19 5.87
C ASP A 112 -16.06 -5.44 7.29
N PHE A 113 -15.00 -4.75 7.73
CA PHE A 113 -14.47 -4.88 9.09
C PHE A 113 -15.06 -3.87 10.08
N VAL A 114 -15.89 -2.96 9.60
CA VAL A 114 -16.53 -1.94 10.45
C VAL A 114 -17.89 -2.46 10.91
N SER A 115 -18.17 -2.40 12.21
CA SER A 115 -19.49 -2.76 12.73
C SER A 115 -20.59 -1.85 12.18
N GLU A 116 -21.82 -2.37 12.07
CA GLU A 116 -22.97 -1.61 11.59
C GLU A 116 -23.25 -0.36 12.46
N GLU A 117 -22.97 -0.43 13.77
CA GLU A 117 -23.08 0.71 14.69
C GLU A 117 -22.09 1.81 14.36
N LEU A 118 -20.88 1.46 13.92
CA LEU A 118 -19.85 2.42 13.50
C LEU A 118 -20.14 2.97 12.11
N LYS A 119 -20.57 2.12 11.16
CA LYS A 119 -20.95 2.56 9.79
C LYS A 119 -22.02 3.66 9.80
N LYS A 120 -23.02 3.54 10.68
CA LYS A 120 -24.08 4.56 10.85
C LYS A 120 -23.57 5.94 11.27
N LYS A 121 -22.38 6.02 11.88
CA LYS A 121 -21.76 7.27 12.33
C LYS A 121 -20.84 7.90 11.28
N VAL A 122 -20.52 7.16 10.21
CA VAL A 122 -19.65 7.65 9.14
C VAL A 122 -20.43 8.67 8.30
N THR A 123 -20.02 9.93 8.37
CA THR A 123 -20.63 11.05 7.62
C THR A 123 -19.88 11.37 6.33
N GLN A 124 -18.64 10.89 6.19
CA GLN A 124 -17.77 11.17 5.06
C GLN A 124 -17.32 9.86 4.44
N ARG A 125 -17.53 9.74 3.14
CA ARG A 125 -17.03 8.62 2.34
C ARG A 125 -16.15 9.13 1.22
N LEU A 126 -15.25 8.27 0.82
CA LEU A 126 -14.39 8.50 -0.29
C LEU A 126 -15.11 8.22 -1.60
N GLU A 127 -15.32 9.22 -2.45
CA GLU A 127 -16.05 9.03 -3.72
C GLU A 127 -15.36 8.00 -4.64
N THR A 128 -14.03 8.01 -4.70
CA THR A 128 -13.25 7.13 -5.59
C THR A 128 -12.98 5.75 -4.99
N ALA A 129 -13.18 5.59 -3.68
CA ALA A 129 -12.94 4.34 -2.96
C ALA A 129 -13.88 4.21 -1.75
N PRO A 130 -15.20 4.10 -1.98
CA PRO A 130 -16.22 4.22 -0.92
C PRO A 130 -16.18 3.12 0.13
N TRP A 131 -15.47 2.03 -0.14
CA TRP A 131 -15.21 0.91 0.78
C TRP A 131 -14.20 1.26 1.89
N TRP A 132 -13.48 2.38 1.79
CA TRP A 132 -12.62 2.89 2.85
C TRP A 132 -13.37 3.88 3.73
N LEU A 133 -13.58 3.51 4.99
CA LEU A 133 -14.31 4.33 5.96
C LEU A 133 -13.33 5.01 6.92
N PRO A 134 -13.44 6.33 7.15
CA PRO A 134 -12.68 7.02 8.18
C PRO A 134 -13.28 6.71 9.56
N ILE A 135 -12.65 5.79 10.30
CA ILE A 135 -13.15 5.33 11.59
C ILE A 135 -12.41 6.02 12.73
N GLU A 136 -13.17 6.75 13.55
CA GLU A 136 -12.65 7.34 14.78
C GLU A 136 -12.09 6.26 15.71
N LYS A 137 -10.92 6.54 16.29
CA LYS A 137 -10.19 5.63 17.19
C LYS A 137 -9.85 4.27 16.56
N ALA A 138 -9.78 4.19 15.22
CA ALA A 138 -9.06 3.13 14.54
C ALA A 138 -7.55 3.44 14.55
N PHE A 139 -6.76 2.52 15.08
CA PHE A 139 -5.30 2.60 15.14
C PHE A 139 -4.72 1.20 15.38
N TRP A 140 -3.40 1.06 15.44
CA TRP A 140 -2.71 -0.23 15.46
C TRP A 140 -3.22 -1.23 16.51
N ARG A 141 -3.72 -0.77 17.66
CA ARG A 141 -4.22 -1.62 18.76
C ARG A 141 -5.72 -1.94 18.65
N GLN A 142 -6.46 -1.17 17.85
CA GLN A 142 -7.89 -1.31 17.56
C GLN A 142 -8.09 -1.17 16.04
N PRO A 143 -7.67 -2.17 15.24
CA PRO A 143 -7.55 -2.01 13.79
C PRO A 143 -8.89 -1.85 13.07
N SER A 144 -9.99 -2.27 13.69
CA SER A 144 -11.34 -2.09 13.14
C SER A 144 -12.15 -1.04 13.90
N GLY A 145 -11.48 -0.17 14.66
CA GLY A 145 -12.11 0.83 15.51
C GLY A 145 -12.47 0.33 16.92
N PRO A 146 -13.19 1.14 17.71
CA PRO A 146 -13.55 0.84 19.10
C PRO A 146 -14.17 -0.55 19.29
N GLY A 147 -13.67 -1.29 20.26
CA GLY A 147 -14.15 -2.66 20.56
C GLY A 147 -13.43 -3.76 19.78
N SER A 148 -12.66 -3.41 18.75
CA SER A 148 -11.69 -4.32 18.14
C SER A 148 -10.41 -4.39 18.96
N GLY A 149 -9.54 -5.35 18.64
CA GLY A 149 -8.26 -5.51 19.32
C GLY A 149 -7.29 -6.40 18.57
N ILE A 150 -6.06 -6.46 19.07
CA ILE A 150 -5.00 -7.34 18.53
C ILE A 150 -4.81 -8.63 19.34
N GLY A 151 -5.75 -8.96 20.24
CA GLY A 151 -5.75 -10.24 20.96
C GLY A 151 -5.77 -11.40 19.97
N GLY A 152 -4.85 -12.35 20.10
CA GLY A 152 -4.70 -13.46 19.15
C GLY A 152 -4.08 -13.08 17.79
N ARG A 153 -3.80 -11.79 17.53
CA ARG A 153 -3.23 -11.29 16.26
C ARG A 153 -1.79 -10.82 16.39
N MET A 154 -1.06 -11.33 17.37
CA MET A 154 0.33 -10.89 17.64
C MET A 154 1.33 -11.29 16.54
N GLY A 155 1.01 -12.33 15.76
CA GLY A 155 1.77 -12.78 14.59
C GLY A 155 1.33 -12.16 13.27
N TYR A 156 0.44 -11.16 13.28
CA TYR A 156 -0.01 -10.47 12.09
C TYR A 156 0.81 -9.19 11.83
N PRO A 157 0.84 -8.69 10.58
CA PRO A 157 1.34 -7.36 10.28
C PRO A 157 0.74 -6.30 11.19
N VAL A 158 1.54 -5.36 11.65
CA VAL A 158 1.00 -4.17 12.30
C VAL A 158 0.30 -3.29 11.27
N LEU A 159 -0.84 -2.70 11.64
CA LEU A 159 -1.66 -1.86 10.77
C LEU A 159 -1.79 -0.44 11.32
N HIS A 160 -2.38 0.46 10.52
CA HIS A 160 -2.61 1.86 10.88
C HIS A 160 -1.33 2.58 11.33
N VAL A 161 -0.24 2.29 10.63
CA VAL A 161 1.07 2.89 10.84
C VAL A 161 1.43 3.74 9.63
N SER A 162 1.74 5.00 9.90
CA SER A 162 2.22 5.92 8.88
C SER A 162 3.68 5.65 8.52
N TRP A 163 4.17 6.34 7.49
CA TRP A 163 5.60 6.31 7.17
C TRP A 163 6.44 6.87 8.32
N ASN A 164 5.96 7.90 9.01
CA ASN A 164 6.66 8.49 10.15
C ASN A 164 6.70 7.51 11.34
N ASP A 165 5.61 6.78 11.58
CA ASP A 165 5.55 5.73 12.60
C ASP A 165 6.54 4.60 12.27
N ALA A 166 6.54 4.17 11.00
CA ALA A 166 7.42 3.13 10.50
C ALA A 166 8.90 3.50 10.61
N HIS A 167 9.24 4.74 10.24
CA HIS A 167 10.59 5.28 10.36
C HIS A 167 11.03 5.36 11.82
N ALA A 168 10.18 5.87 12.73
CA ALA A 168 10.49 5.94 14.15
C ALA A 168 10.74 4.55 14.77
N PHE A 169 9.92 3.57 14.40
CA PHE A 169 10.09 2.20 14.84
C PHE A 169 11.42 1.60 14.36
N CYS A 170 11.72 1.72 13.06
CA CYS A 170 12.97 1.17 12.53
C CYS A 170 14.19 1.84 13.18
N ALA A 171 14.15 3.15 13.39
CA ALA A 171 15.22 3.88 14.08
C ALA A 171 15.43 3.38 15.52
N TRP A 172 14.36 3.13 16.28
CA TRP A 172 14.45 2.54 17.63
C TRP A 172 15.10 1.16 17.62
N LYS A 173 14.90 0.37 16.56
CA LYS A 173 15.59 -0.92 16.37
C LYS A 173 17.04 -0.80 15.86
N GLY A 174 17.58 0.41 15.71
CA GLY A 174 18.90 0.63 15.09
C GLY A 174 18.91 0.27 13.60
N LYS A 175 17.77 0.41 12.93
CA LYS A 175 17.54 0.06 11.53
C LYS A 175 16.96 1.26 10.77
N ARG A 176 16.62 1.07 9.50
CA ARG A 176 15.93 2.03 8.64
C ARG A 176 14.84 1.36 7.81
N LEU A 177 14.00 2.14 7.13
CA LEU A 177 13.18 1.59 6.04
C LEU A 177 14.08 1.21 4.84
N PRO A 178 13.75 0.17 4.08
CA PRO A 178 14.42 -0.11 2.82
C PRO A 178 14.15 1.00 1.81
N THR A 179 15.07 1.25 0.89
CA THR A 179 14.72 2.00 -0.32
C THR A 179 13.80 1.16 -1.21
N GLU A 180 13.11 1.80 -2.14
CA GLU A 180 12.30 1.10 -3.15
C GLU A 180 13.12 0.04 -3.91
N GLU A 181 14.35 0.38 -4.27
CA GLU A 181 15.24 -0.48 -5.03
C GLU A 181 15.71 -1.70 -4.22
N GLU A 182 16.05 -1.49 -2.94
CA GLU A 182 16.40 -2.58 -2.02
C GLU A 182 15.24 -3.52 -1.80
N TRP A 183 14.04 -2.96 -1.63
CA TRP A 183 12.81 -3.74 -1.46
C TRP A 183 12.54 -4.61 -2.68
N GLU A 184 12.61 -4.04 -3.89
CA GLU A 184 12.36 -4.79 -5.12
C GLU A 184 13.43 -5.86 -5.36
N PHE A 185 14.70 -5.49 -5.17
CA PHE A 185 15.82 -6.42 -5.32
C PHE A 185 15.63 -7.64 -4.42
N ALA A 186 15.26 -7.41 -3.17
CA ALA A 186 15.00 -8.47 -2.21
C ALA A 186 13.75 -9.28 -2.59
N ALA A 187 12.66 -8.62 -3.02
CA ALA A 187 11.45 -9.29 -3.46
C ALA A 187 11.71 -10.24 -4.65
N ARG A 188 12.61 -9.85 -5.55
CA ARG A 188 13.04 -10.67 -6.69
C ARG A 188 13.83 -11.92 -6.30
N GLY A 189 14.45 -11.95 -5.12
CA GLY A 189 15.16 -13.12 -4.60
C GLY A 189 16.19 -13.73 -5.55
N GLY A 190 16.96 -12.87 -6.25
CA GLY A 190 17.96 -13.28 -7.22
C GLY A 190 17.43 -13.67 -8.61
N LEU A 191 16.11 -13.65 -8.83
CA LEU A 191 15.53 -13.90 -10.15
C LEU A 191 15.48 -12.61 -10.99
N GLN A 192 15.92 -12.70 -12.24
CA GLN A 192 15.88 -11.59 -13.18
C GLN A 192 14.59 -11.62 -14.02
N ASN A 193 14.00 -10.46 -14.29
CA ASN A 193 12.86 -10.31 -15.20
C ASN A 193 11.72 -11.31 -14.94
N ARG A 194 11.24 -11.34 -13.70
CA ARG A 194 10.08 -12.14 -13.28
C ARG A 194 8.93 -11.25 -12.83
N LEU A 195 7.70 -11.72 -13.07
CA LEU A 195 6.45 -11.03 -12.66
C LEU A 195 6.20 -11.16 -11.16
N TYR A 196 6.52 -12.31 -10.58
CA TYR A 196 6.32 -12.62 -9.17
C TYR A 196 7.66 -12.97 -8.51
N PRO A 197 7.77 -12.86 -7.18
CA PRO A 197 8.96 -13.28 -6.43
C PRO A 197 9.46 -14.70 -6.74
N TRP A 198 8.55 -15.59 -7.16
CA TRP A 198 8.82 -17.00 -7.46
C TRP A 198 8.85 -17.35 -8.95
N GLY A 199 8.60 -16.40 -9.87
CA GLY A 199 8.62 -16.70 -11.31
C GLY A 199 7.58 -15.92 -12.11
N ASN A 200 7.20 -16.47 -13.28
CA ASN A 200 6.25 -15.81 -14.21
C ASN A 200 4.83 -16.37 -14.15
N LYS A 201 4.63 -17.55 -13.55
CA LYS A 201 3.31 -18.14 -13.35
C LYS A 201 2.84 -17.80 -11.94
N PHE A 202 1.62 -17.28 -11.82
CA PHE A 202 1.03 -17.06 -10.51
C PHE A 202 0.76 -18.41 -9.82
N LEU A 203 0.93 -18.46 -8.51
CA LEU A 203 0.70 -19.62 -7.66
C LEU A 203 -0.20 -19.17 -6.51
N ALA A 204 -1.42 -19.70 -6.43
CA ALA A 204 -2.45 -19.23 -5.49
C ALA A 204 -2.03 -19.36 -4.02
N ASN A 205 -1.26 -20.39 -3.67
CA ASN A 205 -0.79 -20.66 -2.31
C ASN A 205 0.51 -19.92 -1.94
N ARG A 206 0.80 -18.77 -2.55
CA ARG A 206 2.05 -18.02 -2.31
C ARG A 206 1.83 -16.59 -1.83
N SER A 207 0.61 -16.09 -1.81
CA SER A 207 0.31 -14.69 -1.48
C SER A 207 -1.15 -14.56 -1.07
N ASN A 208 -1.42 -13.68 -0.11
CA ASN A 208 -2.77 -13.23 0.23
C ASN A 208 -3.14 -12.04 -0.66
N LEU A 209 -4.19 -12.19 -1.47
CA LEU A 209 -4.72 -11.23 -2.43
C LEU A 209 -6.26 -11.34 -2.45
N TRP A 210 -6.94 -10.52 -3.23
CA TRP A 210 -8.40 -10.64 -3.34
C TRP A 210 -8.79 -11.67 -4.40
N GLN A 211 -9.80 -12.49 -4.14
CA GLN A 211 -10.45 -13.35 -5.13
C GLN A 211 -11.96 -13.11 -5.17
N GLY A 212 -12.56 -12.97 -6.36
CA GLY A 212 -13.99 -12.71 -6.51
C GLY A 212 -14.33 -11.26 -6.89
N SER A 213 -15.54 -10.82 -6.56
CA SER A 213 -16.09 -9.54 -7.00
C SER A 213 -15.83 -8.46 -5.95
N PHE A 214 -14.78 -7.66 -6.15
CA PHE A 214 -14.49 -6.52 -5.29
C PHE A 214 -15.51 -5.37 -5.46
N PRO A 215 -15.89 -4.64 -4.38
CA PRO A 215 -15.59 -4.89 -2.96
C PRO A 215 -16.61 -5.83 -2.28
N LEU A 216 -17.55 -6.41 -3.02
CA LEU A 216 -18.75 -7.04 -2.46
C LEU A 216 -18.56 -8.47 -1.95
N ALA A 217 -17.66 -9.23 -2.55
CA ALA A 217 -17.48 -10.65 -2.26
C ALA A 217 -16.03 -11.08 -2.49
N ASP A 218 -15.34 -11.35 -1.38
CA ASP A 218 -14.06 -12.04 -1.34
C ASP A 218 -14.30 -13.54 -1.12
N THR A 219 -13.86 -14.39 -2.06
CA THR A 219 -14.00 -15.84 -1.95
C THR A 219 -12.96 -16.48 -1.04
N ALA A 220 -11.92 -15.73 -0.64
CA ALA A 220 -10.86 -16.18 0.27
C ALA A 220 -10.28 -17.56 -0.13
N GLU A 221 -10.03 -17.77 -1.42
CA GLU A 221 -9.45 -19.00 -1.96
C GLU A 221 -8.03 -19.26 -1.43
N ASP A 222 -7.32 -18.19 -1.08
CA ASP A 222 -6.02 -18.25 -0.40
C ASP A 222 -6.11 -18.51 1.11
N GLY A 223 -7.33 -18.57 1.66
CA GLY A 223 -7.64 -18.84 3.06
C GLY A 223 -7.88 -17.60 3.93
N PHE A 224 -7.81 -16.38 3.39
CA PHE A 224 -7.93 -15.16 4.17
C PHE A 224 -8.85 -14.13 3.52
N HIS A 225 -9.83 -13.66 4.28
CA HIS A 225 -10.53 -12.39 4.00
C HIS A 225 -9.97 -11.33 4.94
N GLY A 226 -9.21 -10.38 4.40
CA GLY A 226 -8.38 -9.46 5.18
C GLY A 226 -6.92 -9.91 5.30
N ILE A 227 -6.18 -9.32 6.24
CA ILE A 227 -4.77 -9.67 6.46
C ILE A 227 -4.57 -11.11 6.96
N SER A 228 -3.44 -11.70 6.60
CA SER A 228 -2.98 -13.01 7.09
C SER A 228 -1.86 -12.86 8.12
N PRO A 229 -1.61 -13.88 8.98
CA PRO A 229 -0.38 -13.95 9.77
C PRO A 229 0.85 -13.79 8.87
N VAL A 230 1.91 -13.18 9.38
CA VAL A 230 3.19 -13.16 8.68
C VAL A 230 3.70 -14.58 8.52
N ALA A 231 4.22 -14.90 7.34
CA ALA A 231 4.66 -16.24 6.95
C ALA A 231 3.53 -17.30 6.98
N ALA A 232 2.29 -16.89 6.71
CA ALA A 232 1.18 -17.82 6.46
C ALA A 232 1.42 -18.70 5.22
N PHE A 233 2.15 -18.17 4.23
CA PHE A 233 2.56 -18.87 3.02
C PHE A 233 4.05 -19.26 3.09
N PRO A 234 4.50 -20.23 2.27
CA PRO A 234 5.93 -20.53 2.14
C PRO A 234 6.75 -19.30 1.69
N PRO A 235 8.08 -19.30 1.92
CA PRO A 235 8.94 -18.24 1.41
C PRO A 235 8.66 -17.94 -0.06
N GLN A 236 8.52 -16.67 -0.40
CA GLN A 236 8.13 -16.25 -1.73
C GLN A 236 9.30 -16.30 -2.71
N ASN A 237 10.55 -16.32 -2.24
CA ASN A 237 11.73 -16.26 -3.10
C ASN A 237 12.95 -16.97 -2.52
N ASN A 238 14.04 -17.02 -3.30
CA ASN A 238 15.27 -17.76 -2.93
C ASN A 238 16.08 -17.12 -1.80
N TYR A 239 15.72 -15.90 -1.35
CA TYR A 239 16.31 -15.28 -0.17
C TYR A 239 15.58 -15.68 1.13
N GLY A 240 14.56 -16.52 1.04
CA GLY A 240 13.79 -16.95 2.20
C GLY A 240 12.84 -15.89 2.73
N LEU A 241 12.51 -14.86 1.93
CA LEU A 241 11.64 -13.77 2.35
C LEU A 241 10.17 -14.14 2.18
N TYR A 242 9.35 -13.70 3.13
CA TYR A 242 7.92 -13.90 3.19
C TYR A 242 7.18 -12.59 2.93
N ASP A 243 5.94 -12.71 2.43
CA ASP A 243 4.97 -11.61 2.30
C ASP A 243 5.55 -10.36 1.64
N MET A 244 6.38 -10.53 0.60
CA MET A 244 6.84 -9.42 -0.24
C MET A 244 5.71 -8.99 -1.18
N LEU A 245 5.00 -9.94 -1.77
CA LEU A 245 3.80 -9.69 -2.58
C LEU A 245 2.55 -10.06 -1.76
N GLY A 246 1.56 -9.17 -1.73
CA GLY A 246 0.27 -9.36 -1.05
C GLY A 246 0.31 -9.11 0.46
N ASN A 247 -0.77 -9.52 1.13
CA ASN A 247 -1.06 -9.27 2.54
C ASN A 247 -1.22 -7.76 2.86
N THR A 248 -0.14 -6.99 2.92
CA THR A 248 -0.20 -5.54 3.15
C THR A 248 0.80 -4.80 2.28
N TRP A 249 0.44 -3.58 1.88
CA TRP A 249 1.40 -2.63 1.34
C TRP A 249 2.52 -2.37 2.34
N GLU A 250 3.72 -2.10 1.84
CA GLU A 250 4.87 -1.80 2.69
C GLU A 250 5.50 -0.44 2.37
N TRP A 251 5.67 0.37 3.42
CA TRP A 251 6.42 1.62 3.34
C TRP A 251 7.89 1.39 2.96
N THR A 252 8.39 2.24 2.07
CA THR A 252 9.82 2.36 1.76
C THR A 252 10.33 3.78 2.08
N ALA A 253 11.64 3.97 2.15
CA ALA A 253 12.26 5.27 2.36
C ALA A 253 12.13 6.22 1.14
N SER A 254 11.89 5.67 -0.05
CA SER A 254 11.93 6.40 -1.31
C SER A 254 10.80 7.42 -1.45
N GLU A 255 11.12 8.56 -2.06
CA GLU A 255 10.14 9.57 -2.45
C GLU A 255 9.35 9.09 -3.67
N TYR A 256 8.02 9.17 -3.63
CA TYR A 256 7.19 8.86 -4.78
C TYR A 256 7.10 10.08 -5.70
N ARG A 257 7.60 9.92 -6.92
CA ARG A 257 7.48 10.92 -7.98
C ARG A 257 6.42 10.45 -8.98
N PRO A 258 5.25 11.10 -9.05
CA PRO A 258 4.23 10.73 -10.02
C PRO A 258 4.76 10.91 -11.44
N SER A 259 4.35 10.04 -12.35
CA SER A 259 4.68 10.20 -13.76
C SER A 259 4.03 11.47 -14.32
N ARG A 260 4.53 12.00 -15.44
CA ARG A 260 3.96 13.21 -16.08
C ARG A 260 2.48 13.05 -16.46
N LEU A 261 2.00 11.81 -16.59
CA LEU A 261 0.60 11.46 -16.86
C LEU A 261 -0.28 11.46 -15.60
N GLU A 262 0.32 11.38 -14.41
CA GLU A 262 -0.34 11.35 -13.10
C GLU A 262 -0.34 12.74 -12.41
N ALA A 263 0.46 13.69 -12.90
CA ALA A 263 0.65 14.99 -12.27
C ALA A 263 -0.50 15.97 -12.58
N VAL A 264 -1.36 16.27 -11.59
CA VAL A 264 -2.44 17.28 -11.74
C VAL A 264 -2.40 18.39 -10.67
N GLN A 265 -1.60 18.32 -9.60
CA GLN A 265 -1.57 19.36 -8.54
C GLN A 265 -0.19 19.48 -7.87
N PRO A 266 0.12 20.61 -7.17
CA PRO A 266 1.40 20.81 -6.50
C PRO A 266 1.72 19.69 -5.53
N THR A 267 2.93 19.18 -5.67
CA THR A 267 3.43 17.89 -5.19
C THR A 267 3.59 17.88 -3.67
N GLN A 268 2.57 17.45 -2.95
CA GLN A 268 2.76 17.02 -1.57
C GLN A 268 3.70 15.82 -1.58
N LYS A 269 4.74 15.84 -0.73
CA LYS A 269 5.77 14.81 -0.70
C LYS A 269 5.13 13.47 -0.34
N MET A 270 5.08 12.56 -1.29
CA MET A 270 4.60 11.20 -1.09
C MET A 270 5.79 10.24 -0.91
N ARG A 271 5.54 9.11 -0.27
CA ARG A 271 6.48 8.02 -0.10
C ARG A 271 6.00 6.80 -0.87
N VAL A 272 6.94 6.00 -1.34
CA VAL A 272 6.64 4.82 -2.15
C VAL A 272 6.16 3.68 -1.25
N LEU A 273 5.05 3.08 -1.65
CA LEU A 273 4.53 1.81 -1.17
C LEU A 273 4.86 0.70 -2.18
N ARG A 274 5.19 -0.49 -1.69
CA ARG A 274 5.49 -1.67 -2.50
C ARG A 274 4.69 -2.89 -2.03
N GLY A 275 4.52 -3.86 -2.92
CA GLY A 275 4.06 -5.20 -2.56
C GLY A 275 2.59 -5.51 -2.80
N ALA A 276 1.74 -4.51 -3.10
CA ALA A 276 0.29 -4.70 -3.10
C ALA A 276 -0.23 -5.17 -1.73
N SER A 277 -1.51 -5.51 -1.62
CA SER A 277 -2.16 -5.91 -0.38
C SER A 277 -3.25 -6.95 -0.63
N TRP A 278 -3.87 -7.43 0.45
CA TRP A 278 -4.97 -8.39 0.41
C TRP A 278 -6.19 -7.93 -0.42
N ILE A 279 -6.36 -6.62 -0.70
CA ILE A 279 -7.45 -6.12 -1.58
C ILE A 279 -7.09 -6.07 -3.07
N ASP A 280 -5.82 -6.29 -3.43
CA ASP A 280 -5.35 -6.17 -4.81
C ASP A 280 -5.47 -7.52 -5.54
N THR A 281 -5.63 -7.52 -6.87
CA THR A 281 -5.87 -8.74 -7.64
C THR A 281 -4.74 -9.10 -8.60
N VAL A 282 -4.60 -10.40 -8.88
CA VAL A 282 -3.56 -10.94 -9.77
C VAL A 282 -3.71 -10.44 -11.21
N ASP A 283 -4.95 -10.32 -11.67
CA ASP A 283 -5.30 -9.94 -13.04
C ASP A 283 -5.47 -8.43 -13.22
N GLY A 284 -5.64 -7.67 -12.14
CA GLY A 284 -5.95 -6.25 -12.14
C GLY A 284 -7.44 -5.96 -12.39
N SER A 285 -8.31 -6.96 -12.19
CA SER A 285 -9.78 -6.77 -12.22
C SER A 285 -10.28 -5.80 -11.17
N ALA A 286 -9.57 -5.65 -10.05
CA ALA A 286 -9.83 -4.68 -9.00
C ALA A 286 -8.53 -4.13 -8.43
N ASN A 287 -8.58 -2.87 -7.97
CA ASN A 287 -7.45 -2.16 -7.36
C ASN A 287 -6.18 -2.27 -8.21
N HIS A 288 -5.04 -2.70 -7.65
CA HIS A 288 -3.81 -2.86 -8.41
C HIS A 288 -3.65 -4.28 -8.94
N LYS A 289 -3.03 -4.40 -10.12
CA LYS A 289 -2.48 -5.67 -10.58
C LYS A 289 -1.28 -6.05 -9.73
N ALA A 290 -1.39 -7.11 -8.93
CA ALA A 290 -0.36 -7.53 -7.99
C ALA A 290 0.82 -8.22 -8.70
N GLN A 291 1.98 -7.58 -8.69
CA GLN A 291 3.25 -8.04 -9.26
C GLN A 291 4.42 -7.53 -8.42
N VAL A 292 5.61 -8.10 -8.61
CA VAL A 292 6.82 -7.68 -7.88
C VAL A 292 7.17 -6.21 -8.08
N THR A 293 6.78 -5.63 -9.22
CA THR A 293 6.99 -4.21 -9.59
C THR A 293 5.86 -3.29 -9.15
N THR A 294 4.78 -3.83 -8.57
CA THR A 294 3.61 -3.03 -8.19
C THR A 294 3.99 -2.05 -7.08
N ARG A 295 3.64 -0.78 -7.33
CA ARG A 295 4.03 0.37 -6.52
C ARG A 295 2.92 1.42 -6.54
N MET A 296 2.80 2.17 -5.47
CA MET A 296 1.95 3.37 -5.41
C MET A 296 2.58 4.44 -4.51
N GLY A 297 2.04 5.65 -4.55
CA GLY A 297 2.46 6.75 -3.69
C GLY A 297 1.38 7.04 -2.65
N ASN A 298 1.80 7.32 -1.42
CA ASN A 298 0.89 7.81 -0.39
C ASN A 298 1.58 8.87 0.48
N THR A 299 0.79 9.74 1.14
CA THR A 299 1.36 10.77 2.02
C THR A 299 1.99 10.11 3.26
N PRO A 300 3.12 10.64 3.78
CA PRO A 300 3.86 9.99 4.86
C PRO A 300 3.09 9.88 6.18
N ASP A 301 2.00 10.63 6.31
CA ASP A 301 1.10 10.65 7.48
C ASP A 301 -0.11 9.72 7.34
N SER A 302 -0.32 9.11 6.17
CA SER A 302 -1.47 8.23 5.91
C SER A 302 -1.31 6.85 6.56
N ALA A 303 -2.44 6.25 6.93
CA ALA A 303 -2.51 4.95 7.60
C ALA A 303 -3.83 4.24 7.29
N SER A 304 -3.81 2.91 7.11
CA SER A 304 -4.97 2.06 6.82
C SER A 304 -4.79 0.62 7.33
N ASP A 305 -5.82 -0.22 7.21
CA ASP A 305 -5.81 -1.63 7.63
C ASP A 305 -5.20 -2.61 6.59
N ASN A 306 -4.64 -2.09 5.50
CA ASN A 306 -3.93 -2.87 4.48
C ASN A 306 -2.49 -2.37 4.25
N LEU A 307 -1.95 -1.59 5.20
CA LEU A 307 -0.66 -0.90 5.09
C LEU A 307 0.21 -1.12 6.33
N SER A 308 1.42 -1.60 6.09
CA SER A 308 2.45 -1.91 7.08
C SER A 308 3.85 -1.55 6.57
N PHE A 309 4.89 -2.18 7.12
CA PHE A 309 6.28 -1.99 6.73
C PHE A 309 7.20 -3.12 7.24
N ARG A 310 8.43 -3.12 6.70
CA ARG A 310 9.56 -3.87 7.25
C ARG A 310 10.80 -2.98 7.34
N CYS A 311 11.74 -3.36 8.19
CA CYS A 311 13.01 -2.64 8.32
C CYS A 311 14.14 -3.33 7.56
N ALA A 312 15.10 -2.53 7.10
CA ALA A 312 16.39 -2.93 6.56
C ALA A 312 17.52 -2.40 7.46
N ALA A 313 18.68 -3.06 7.41
CA ALA A 313 19.88 -2.61 8.10
C ALA A 313 21.07 -2.69 7.15
N ASP A 314 21.90 -1.65 7.16
CA ASP A 314 23.17 -1.67 6.45
C ASP A 314 24.06 -2.81 6.98
N ARG A 315 24.92 -3.36 6.13
CA ARG A 315 25.87 -4.39 6.57
C ARG A 315 26.85 -3.80 7.57
N ASP A 316 27.11 -4.53 8.65
CA ASP A 316 28.19 -4.22 9.58
C ASP A 316 29.54 -4.22 8.83
N PRO A 317 30.26 -3.08 8.80
CA PRO A 317 31.58 -2.98 8.17
C PRO A 317 32.62 -3.95 8.77
N GLN A 318 32.44 -4.43 10.00
CA GLN A 318 33.39 -5.33 10.65
C GLN A 318 33.27 -6.79 10.17
N LEU A 319 32.09 -7.22 9.71
CA LEU A 319 31.88 -8.56 9.13
C LEU A 319 32.42 -8.66 7.70
N THR A 320 32.45 -7.55 6.94
CA THR A 320 32.99 -7.55 5.57
C THR A 320 34.52 -7.68 5.56
N ALA A 321 35.21 -7.05 6.51
CA ALA A 321 36.67 -7.12 6.65
C ALA A 321 37.18 -8.55 6.92
N LYS A 322 36.51 -9.31 7.81
CA LYS A 322 36.87 -10.70 8.14
C LYS A 322 36.65 -11.69 6.99
N THR A 323 35.77 -11.35 6.04
CA THR A 323 35.47 -12.20 4.88
C THR A 323 36.42 -11.91 3.71
N SER A 324 36.92 -10.68 3.61
CA SER A 324 37.94 -10.30 2.64
C SER A 324 39.32 -10.85 3.01
N SER A 325 39.67 -10.89 4.31
CA SER A 325 40.98 -11.41 4.75
C SER A 325 41.14 -12.91 4.54
N LYS A 326 40.05 -13.69 4.52
CA LYS A 326 40.09 -15.14 4.25
C LYS A 326 40.15 -15.51 2.76
N LYS A 327 39.97 -14.56 1.85
CA LYS A 327 40.02 -14.80 0.39
C LYS A 327 41.38 -14.55 -0.24
N THR A 328 42.36 -14.06 0.52
CA THR A 328 43.72 -13.77 0.04
C THR A 328 44.73 -14.85 0.45
N GLU A 329 44.30 -15.86 1.21
CA GLU A 329 45.09 -17.05 1.53
C GLU A 329 44.42 -18.27 0.87
N LEU A 330 44.69 -18.50 -0.42
CA LEU A 330 44.56 -19.80 -1.11
C LEU A 330 45.22 -19.74 -2.49
#